data_AF-A0AAD7HAH1-F1
#
_entry.id   AF-A0AAD7HAH1-F1
#
_cell.length_a   1.000
_cell.length_b   1.000
_cell.length_c   1.000
_cell.angle_alpha   90.00
_cell.angle_beta   90.00
_cell.angle_gamma   90.00
#
_symmetry.space_group_name_H-M   'P 1'
#
loop_
_entity.id
_entity.type
_entity.pdbx_description
1 polymer ?
#
loop_
_entity_poly.entity_id
_entity_poly.type
_entity_poly.pdbx_seq_one_letter_code
_entity_poly.pdbx_strand_id
1 'polypeptide(L)'
;MPETVECISSGLQAQNAFSAAKATGSSFNLEAIVVDSTKREARAAGAPAAAKQGLVYELDSCSTIKRGQKDNQSDVYPPALRTTASNPDPPSVNTLTLEAISYTNRALILNFGTLFFMLQYLTHTSVQFYPRHVWERSIRNVSKEVRKFSIGVAFVFHDYVLAFPTLDLLFQPTWAASFSDFSIPPNIYTSTNDFLSLVATWIDGILRTPVHTRACDTIRGLNTLFYGVGVYTVMELFFMAGLSPFLTLYEVFSNPSRAARFLLAFYSYIARAERDLWKTIVQSAIHDGILAPTTDQRLRYGDWLYIWAKDKTLMPLRMACLVDEYHAKLDELSCAEAAWSQDAENQLFDVFEPTFLALGFQSPLSLGHLIFGADDWVQLGGTPCSHEDPITAVYRKHGLLGSPTRLKFDPSESLILPHEQFRGKRSSYRPTRPAAARSVQGAEHHECLFKNIVATTLGVSIGPLEYCGVGHIVHVGPAPYVAVCKGDPAISEYHEKRALRGLDRISAHLETAGKRKRARSLKENKQLAKKLSKLDAGYHRVGAGAVEDAEGTEPQPSKPKKRRLSADQRLALATIN
;
A
#
# COMPACT_ATOMS: atom_id res chain seq x y z
N MET A 1 -5.62 -3.92 -4.62
CA MET A 1 -4.39 -4.70 -4.87
C MET A 1 -3.23 -3.85 -4.45
N PRO A 2 -2.26 -4.35 -3.66
CA PRO A 2 -1.06 -3.60 -3.36
C PRO A 2 -0.38 -3.15 -4.64
N GLU A 3 -0.11 -1.86 -4.72
CA GLU A 3 0.62 -1.26 -5.82
C GLU A 3 2.09 -1.13 -5.39
N THR A 4 2.88 -0.47 -6.23
CA THR A 4 4.34 -0.43 -6.08
C THR A 4 4.78 0.05 -4.68
N VAL A 5 4.12 1.09 -4.17
CA VAL A 5 4.47 1.75 -2.90
C VAL A 5 4.29 0.84 -1.69
N GLU A 6 3.24 0.04 -1.68
CA GLU A 6 2.93 -0.88 -0.60
C GLU A 6 3.81 -2.12 -0.65
N CYS A 7 4.21 -2.54 -1.85
CA CYS A 7 5.18 -3.63 -2.02
C CYS A 7 6.58 -3.19 -1.58
N ILE A 8 7.03 -1.98 -1.94
CA ILE A 8 8.28 -1.39 -1.44
C ILE A 8 8.24 -1.33 0.09
N SER A 9 7.16 -0.79 0.67
CA SER A 9 7.03 -0.67 2.13
C SER A 9 7.06 -2.01 2.84
N SER A 10 6.37 -3.01 2.29
CA SER A 10 6.35 -4.38 2.83
C SER A 10 7.72 -5.05 2.69
N GLY A 11 8.39 -4.84 1.55
CA GLY A 11 9.76 -5.29 1.30
C GLY A 11 10.74 -4.73 2.32
N LEU A 12 10.75 -3.40 2.49
CA LEU A 12 11.59 -2.72 3.47
C LEU A 12 11.25 -3.12 4.90
N GLN A 13 9.97 -3.33 5.23
CA GLN A 13 9.55 -3.84 6.55
C GLN A 13 10.18 -5.21 6.83
N ALA A 14 10.04 -6.15 5.90
CA ALA A 14 10.56 -7.50 6.03
C ALA A 14 12.09 -7.52 6.08
N GLN A 15 12.76 -6.77 5.20
CA GLN A 15 14.23 -6.67 5.17
C GLN A 15 14.80 -6.08 6.46
N ASN A 16 14.22 -5.00 6.98
CA ASN A 16 14.70 -4.38 8.21
C ASN A 16 14.50 -5.29 9.42
N ALA A 17 13.34 -5.95 9.52
CA ALA A 17 13.07 -6.91 10.59
C ALA A 17 14.02 -8.11 10.54
N PHE A 18 14.23 -8.69 9.34
CA PHE A 18 15.18 -9.77 9.11
C PHE A 18 16.62 -9.36 9.48
N SER A 19 17.06 -8.17 9.04
CA SER A 19 18.41 -7.68 9.33
C SER A 19 18.62 -7.43 10.82
N ALA A 20 17.62 -6.87 11.52
CA ALA A 20 17.68 -6.66 12.96
C ALA A 20 17.76 -7.98 13.75
N ALA A 21 16.95 -8.97 13.38
CA ALA A 21 16.98 -10.30 14.00
C ALA A 21 18.27 -11.07 13.66
N LYS A 22 18.81 -10.93 12.45
CA LYS A 22 20.10 -11.53 12.09
C LYS A 22 21.24 -10.92 12.90
N ALA A 23 21.19 -9.61 13.17
CA ALA A 23 22.17 -8.92 14.01
C ALA A 23 22.15 -9.38 15.49
N THR A 24 21.03 -9.93 15.97
CA THR A 24 20.93 -10.52 17.32
C THR A 24 21.36 -11.99 17.38
N GLY A 25 21.82 -12.58 16.26
CA GLY A 25 22.26 -13.96 16.19
C GLY A 25 21.12 -14.99 16.06
N SER A 26 19.91 -14.56 15.71
CA SER A 26 18.77 -15.46 15.55
C SER A 26 18.96 -16.42 14.37
N SER A 27 18.51 -17.66 14.57
CA SER A 27 18.53 -18.71 13.54
C SER A 27 17.38 -18.52 12.56
N PHE A 28 17.68 -18.69 11.28
CA PHE A 28 16.73 -18.59 10.17
C PHE A 28 16.55 -19.93 9.44
N ASN A 29 16.87 -21.04 10.10
CA ASN A 29 16.49 -22.37 9.64
C ASN A 29 14.97 -22.51 9.74
N LEU A 30 14.33 -22.90 8.65
CA LEU A 30 12.88 -22.97 8.57
C LEU A 30 12.38 -24.19 9.36
N GLU A 31 11.66 -23.95 10.45
CA GLU A 31 11.12 -25.05 11.28
C GLU A 31 9.80 -25.57 10.71
N ALA A 32 8.93 -24.67 10.23
CA ALA A 32 7.61 -25.05 9.74
C ALA A 32 7.04 -24.03 8.74
N ILE A 33 6.14 -24.52 7.87
CA ILE A 33 5.26 -23.70 7.04
C ILE A 33 3.83 -23.88 7.54
N VAL A 34 3.17 -22.79 7.91
CA VAL A 34 1.85 -22.84 8.55
C VAL A 34 0.83 -21.95 7.85
N VAL A 35 -0.45 -22.34 7.89
CA VAL A 35 -1.55 -21.64 7.20
C VAL A 35 -2.84 -21.66 8.00
N ASP A 36 -3.76 -20.74 7.67
CA ASP A 36 -5.18 -20.91 7.98
C ASP A 36 -5.91 -21.62 6.84
N SER A 37 -6.93 -22.41 7.21
CA SER A 37 -7.79 -23.13 6.27
C SER A 37 -8.85 -22.23 5.63
N THR A 38 -9.28 -22.55 4.41
CA THR A 38 -10.58 -22.07 3.91
C THR A 38 -11.72 -22.78 4.65
N LYS A 39 -12.95 -22.25 4.55
CA LYS A 39 -14.14 -22.95 5.10
C LYS A 39 -14.33 -24.34 4.50
N ARG A 40 -13.98 -24.52 3.22
CA ARG A 40 -14.06 -25.81 2.53
C ARG A 40 -13.01 -26.78 3.05
N GLU A 41 -11.77 -26.31 3.17
CA GLU A 41 -10.65 -27.10 3.72
C GLU A 41 -10.95 -27.56 5.15
N ALA A 42 -11.44 -26.66 6.01
CA ALA A 42 -11.78 -27.00 7.40
C ALA A 42 -12.86 -28.09 7.54
N ARG A 43 -13.73 -28.24 6.53
CA ARG A 43 -14.84 -29.21 6.54
C ARG A 43 -14.47 -30.56 5.93
N ALA A 44 -13.29 -30.68 5.30
CA ALA A 44 -12.85 -31.94 4.74
C ALA A 44 -12.69 -32.99 5.85
N ALA A 45 -13.01 -34.25 5.55
CA ALA A 45 -13.00 -35.33 6.55
C ALA A 45 -11.64 -35.44 7.26
N GLY A 46 -10.56 -35.42 6.47
CA GLY A 46 -9.17 -35.46 6.94
C GLY A 46 -8.57 -34.11 7.35
N ALA A 47 -9.37 -33.04 7.49
CA ALA A 47 -8.82 -31.75 7.90
C ALA A 47 -8.25 -31.81 9.33
N PRO A 48 -7.08 -31.20 9.59
CA PRO A 48 -6.50 -31.13 10.93
C PRO A 48 -7.47 -30.54 11.97
N ALA A 49 -7.36 -30.97 13.23
CA ALA A 49 -8.22 -30.46 14.31
C ALA A 49 -8.13 -28.93 14.46
N ALA A 50 -6.91 -28.39 14.38
CA ALA A 50 -6.67 -26.94 14.37
C ALA A 50 -7.41 -26.24 13.22
N ALA A 51 -7.35 -26.79 12.00
CA ALA A 51 -8.06 -26.26 10.84
C ALA A 51 -9.59 -26.23 11.05
N LYS A 52 -10.16 -27.26 11.68
CA LYS A 52 -11.58 -27.36 12.05
C LYS A 52 -11.98 -26.32 13.11
N GLN A 53 -11.07 -25.99 14.01
CA GLN A 53 -11.24 -24.97 15.05
C GLN A 53 -10.99 -23.53 14.56
N GLY A 54 -10.55 -23.37 13.30
CA GLY A 54 -10.19 -22.06 12.75
C GLY A 54 -8.86 -21.52 13.27
N LEU A 55 -8.00 -22.41 13.77
CA LEU A 55 -6.63 -22.13 14.19
C LEU A 55 -5.65 -22.37 13.04
N VAL A 56 -4.48 -21.76 13.17
CA VAL A 56 -3.36 -21.98 12.26
C VAL A 56 -2.86 -23.42 12.42
N TYR A 57 -2.55 -24.08 11.31
CA TYR A 57 -2.02 -25.45 11.31
C TYR A 57 -0.81 -25.57 10.39
N GLU A 58 0.03 -26.56 10.70
CA GLU A 58 1.26 -26.84 9.98
C GLU A 58 1.01 -27.69 8.73
N LEU A 59 1.76 -27.40 7.67
CA LEU A 59 1.77 -28.16 6.43
C LEU A 59 2.88 -29.21 6.47
N ASP A 60 2.55 -30.43 6.06
CA ASP A 60 3.50 -31.52 5.88
C ASP A 60 3.89 -31.71 4.40
N SER A 61 4.79 -32.66 4.14
CA SER A 61 5.24 -33.03 2.80
C SER A 61 4.13 -33.61 1.91
N CYS A 62 2.97 -33.96 2.47
CA CYS A 62 1.80 -34.43 1.73
C CYS A 62 0.83 -33.30 1.38
N SER A 63 1.11 -32.07 1.81
CA SER A 63 0.22 -30.93 1.61
C SER A 63 -0.01 -30.62 0.13
N THR A 64 -1.29 -30.52 -0.23
CA THR A 64 -1.78 -30.11 -1.56
C THR A 64 -2.51 -28.77 -1.52
N ILE A 65 -2.29 -28.00 -0.46
CA ILE A 65 -2.94 -26.70 -0.28
C ILE A 65 -2.45 -25.72 -1.35
N LYS A 66 -3.41 -25.14 -2.08
CA LYS A 66 -3.16 -24.16 -3.13
C LYS A 66 -3.83 -22.82 -2.80
N ARG A 67 -3.21 -21.73 -3.27
CA ARG A 67 -3.72 -20.35 -3.15
C ARG A 67 -3.53 -19.63 -4.48
N GLY A 68 -4.31 -18.57 -4.69
CA GLY A 68 -4.28 -17.81 -5.94
C GLY A 68 -5.68 -17.55 -6.48
N GLN A 69 -5.73 -16.90 -7.64
CA GLN A 69 -6.97 -16.69 -8.37
C GLN A 69 -7.55 -18.04 -8.84
N LYS A 70 -8.87 -18.09 -9.05
CA LYS A 70 -9.61 -19.33 -9.37
C LYS A 70 -8.93 -20.19 -10.44
N ASP A 71 -8.44 -19.56 -11.50
CA ASP A 71 -7.87 -20.23 -12.68
C ASP A 71 -6.33 -20.22 -12.68
N ASN A 72 -5.70 -19.76 -11.60
CA ASN A 72 -4.24 -19.64 -11.48
C ASN A 72 -3.77 -19.96 -10.05
N GLN A 73 -4.23 -21.08 -9.48
CA GLN A 73 -3.81 -21.48 -8.14
C GLN A 73 -2.48 -22.24 -8.16
N SER A 74 -1.64 -21.95 -7.17
CA SER A 74 -0.29 -22.50 -7.00
C SER A 74 -0.12 -23.08 -5.60
N ASP A 75 0.84 -24.00 -5.47
CA ASP A 75 1.12 -24.70 -4.23
C ASP A 75 1.71 -23.75 -3.18
N VAL A 76 1.17 -23.80 -1.96
CA VAL A 76 1.73 -23.07 -0.81
C VAL A 76 2.96 -23.79 -0.27
N TYR A 77 2.92 -25.11 -0.22
CA TYR A 77 4.06 -25.95 0.16
C TYR A 77 5.00 -26.16 -1.04
N PRO A 78 6.34 -26.12 -0.85
CA PRO A 78 7.29 -26.26 -1.95
C PRO A 78 7.13 -27.60 -2.68
N PRO A 79 6.81 -27.60 -3.99
CA PRO A 79 6.63 -28.85 -4.74
C PRO A 79 7.85 -29.77 -4.73
N ALA A 80 9.06 -29.21 -4.65
CA ALA A 80 10.31 -29.96 -4.59
C ALA A 80 10.48 -30.78 -3.29
N LEU A 81 9.79 -30.40 -2.21
CA LEU A 81 9.82 -31.10 -0.92
C LEU A 81 8.57 -31.96 -0.68
N ARG A 82 7.73 -32.13 -1.71
CA ARG A 82 6.49 -32.91 -1.60
C ARG A 82 6.78 -34.40 -1.71
N THR A 83 6.13 -35.20 -0.87
CA THR A 83 6.11 -36.66 -0.99
C THR A 83 5.26 -37.03 -2.21
N THR A 84 5.88 -37.69 -3.18
CA THR A 84 5.20 -38.18 -4.39
C THR A 84 5.63 -39.62 -4.68
N ALA A 85 4.98 -40.28 -5.64
CA ALA A 85 5.39 -41.61 -6.07
C ALA A 85 6.83 -41.63 -6.64
N SER A 86 7.27 -40.52 -7.25
CA SER A 86 8.65 -40.37 -7.77
C SER A 86 9.63 -39.80 -6.74
N ASN A 87 9.15 -39.31 -5.60
CA ASN A 87 9.95 -38.76 -4.51
C ASN A 87 9.33 -39.18 -3.15
N PRO A 88 9.47 -40.46 -2.75
CA PRO A 88 8.81 -40.99 -1.56
C PRO A 88 9.39 -40.44 -0.25
N ASP A 89 10.63 -39.96 -0.25
CA ASP A 89 11.33 -39.44 0.93
C ASP A 89 11.98 -38.07 0.61
N PRO A 90 11.16 -37.00 0.43
CA PRO A 90 11.68 -35.68 0.12
C PRO A 90 12.48 -35.10 1.29
N PRO A 91 13.43 -34.17 1.04
CA PRO A 91 14.06 -33.43 2.12
C PRO A 91 13.04 -32.66 2.96
N SER A 92 13.28 -32.55 4.26
CA SER A 92 12.44 -31.76 5.17
C SER A 92 12.62 -30.26 4.93
N VAL A 93 11.60 -29.46 5.27
CA VAL A 93 11.67 -27.99 5.24
C VAL A 93 12.78 -27.42 6.12
N ASN A 94 13.24 -28.17 7.12
CA ASN A 94 14.38 -27.77 7.98
C ASN A 94 15.73 -27.70 7.25
N THR A 95 15.79 -28.19 6.01
CA THR A 95 16.95 -28.02 5.12
C THR A 95 17.00 -26.62 4.50
N LEU A 96 15.91 -25.84 4.58
CA LEU A 96 15.80 -24.49 4.06
C LEU A 96 16.24 -23.46 5.10
N THR A 97 17.05 -22.48 4.68
CA THR A 97 17.52 -21.39 5.53
C THR A 97 17.22 -20.05 4.86
N LEU A 98 16.53 -19.13 5.53
CA LEU A 98 16.27 -17.81 4.94
C LEU A 98 17.57 -16.99 4.91
N GLU A 99 18.14 -16.83 3.72
CA GLU A 99 19.42 -16.15 3.50
C GLU A 99 19.24 -14.66 3.20
N ALA A 100 18.19 -14.33 2.43
CA ALA A 100 17.92 -12.96 2.00
C ALA A 100 16.42 -12.72 1.71
N ILE A 101 16.02 -11.46 1.80
CA ILE A 101 14.71 -10.96 1.39
C ILE A 101 14.92 -9.89 0.33
N SER A 102 14.19 -9.99 -0.78
CA SER A 102 14.11 -8.96 -1.83
C SER A 102 12.65 -8.70 -2.19
N TYR A 103 12.40 -7.68 -3.01
CA TYR A 103 11.05 -7.35 -3.46
C TYR A 103 11.06 -6.81 -4.89
N THR A 104 9.89 -6.82 -5.48
CA THR A 104 9.58 -6.22 -6.79
C THR A 104 8.41 -5.27 -6.63
N ASN A 105 7.95 -4.66 -7.72
CA ASN A 105 6.80 -3.75 -7.68
C ASN A 105 5.46 -4.43 -7.28
N ARG A 106 5.36 -5.77 -7.22
CA ARG A 106 4.17 -6.46 -6.67
C ARG A 106 4.41 -7.67 -5.78
N ALA A 107 5.67 -8.02 -5.51
CA ALA A 107 5.97 -9.27 -4.83
C ALA A 107 7.08 -9.12 -3.80
N LEU A 108 7.02 -9.95 -2.76
CA LEU A 108 8.14 -10.23 -1.88
C LEU A 108 8.80 -11.53 -2.34
N ILE A 109 10.12 -11.60 -2.28
CA ILE A 109 10.90 -12.78 -2.64
C ILE A 109 11.79 -13.16 -1.46
N LEU A 110 11.66 -14.40 -1.03
CA LEU A 110 12.44 -15.01 0.05
C LEU A 110 13.43 -16.00 -0.58
N ASN A 111 14.73 -15.79 -0.33
CA ASN A 111 15.78 -16.72 -0.72
C ASN A 111 16.01 -17.70 0.44
N PHE A 112 15.68 -18.97 0.24
CA PHE A 112 15.91 -20.06 1.20
C PHE A 112 17.18 -20.88 0.90
N GLY A 113 18.10 -20.34 0.10
CA GLY A 113 19.32 -20.99 -0.36
C GLY A 113 19.04 -21.88 -1.58
N THR A 114 18.52 -23.09 -1.33
CA THR A 114 18.24 -24.08 -2.38
C THR A 114 16.90 -23.87 -3.09
N LEU A 115 16.02 -23.05 -2.52
CA LEU A 115 14.71 -22.70 -3.06
C LEU A 115 14.43 -21.22 -2.89
N PHE A 116 13.62 -20.67 -3.78
CA PHE A 116 13.09 -19.32 -3.69
C PHE A 116 11.57 -19.37 -3.55
N PHE A 117 11.04 -18.47 -2.73
CA PHE A 117 9.60 -18.26 -2.59
C PHE A 117 9.25 -16.83 -2.97
N MET A 118 8.40 -16.66 -3.97
CA MET A 118 7.81 -15.37 -4.33
C MET A 118 6.34 -15.33 -3.87
N LEU A 119 5.96 -14.25 -3.20
CA LEU A 119 4.58 -13.96 -2.82
C LEU A 119 4.09 -12.70 -3.50
N GLN A 120 3.10 -12.84 -4.39
CA GLN A 120 2.34 -11.68 -4.88
C GLN A 120 1.12 -11.46 -3.98
N TYR A 121 0.99 -10.26 -3.43
CA TYR A 121 0.02 -9.95 -2.39
C TYR A 121 -1.45 -9.97 -2.86
N LEU A 122 -1.70 -9.81 -4.17
CA LEU A 122 -3.02 -9.66 -4.80
C LEU A 122 -3.91 -8.59 -4.17
N THR A 123 -4.88 -8.86 -3.28
CA THR A 123 -5.85 -7.83 -2.84
C THR A 123 -5.62 -7.37 -1.41
N HIS A 124 -5.69 -8.30 -0.46
CA HIS A 124 -5.82 -8.01 0.96
C HIS A 124 -4.77 -8.74 1.79
N THR A 125 -3.54 -8.85 1.30
CA THR A 125 -2.44 -9.54 1.99
C THR A 125 -1.36 -8.53 2.38
N SER A 126 -0.76 -8.70 3.56
CA SER A 126 0.39 -7.91 4.03
C SER A 126 1.51 -8.80 4.51
N VAL A 127 2.55 -8.20 5.08
CA VAL A 127 3.64 -8.90 5.75
C VAL A 127 3.75 -8.45 7.19
N GLN A 128 4.00 -9.39 8.09
CA GLN A 128 4.30 -9.13 9.50
C GLN A 128 5.44 -10.02 9.95
N PHE A 129 6.26 -9.52 10.86
CA PHE A 129 7.40 -10.24 11.41
C PHE A 129 7.23 -10.30 12.93
N TYR A 130 6.76 -11.44 13.42
CA TYR A 130 6.39 -11.59 14.82
C TYR A 130 7.53 -12.25 15.61
N PRO A 131 7.85 -11.77 16.82
CA PRO A 131 8.58 -12.58 17.78
C PRO A 131 7.82 -13.88 18.06
N ARG A 132 8.53 -15.00 18.22
CA ARG A 132 7.92 -16.33 18.36
C ARG A 132 6.93 -16.39 19.52
N HIS A 133 7.28 -15.83 20.67
CA HIS A 133 6.38 -15.80 21.83
C HIS A 133 5.08 -15.02 21.57
N VAL A 134 5.13 -13.94 20.79
CA VAL A 134 3.93 -13.17 20.38
C VAL A 134 3.09 -14.01 19.41
N TRP A 135 3.72 -14.67 18.45
CA TRP A 135 3.04 -15.54 17.51
C TRP A 135 2.26 -16.67 18.21
N GLU A 136 2.93 -17.41 19.10
CA GLU A 136 2.32 -18.53 19.82
C GLU A 136 1.15 -18.07 20.68
N ARG A 137 1.34 -16.98 21.43
CA ARG A 137 0.31 -16.46 22.35
C ARG A 137 -0.86 -15.80 21.61
N SER A 138 -0.57 -14.90 20.68
CA SER A 138 -1.54 -13.94 20.16
C SER A 138 -2.06 -14.26 18.75
N ILE A 139 -1.43 -15.19 18.01
CA ILE A 139 -1.84 -15.55 16.65
C ILE A 139 -2.22 -17.02 16.51
N ARG A 140 -1.28 -17.94 16.79
CA ARG A 140 -1.44 -19.38 16.52
C ARG A 140 -2.64 -19.97 17.26
N ASN A 141 -2.78 -19.61 18.53
CA ASN A 141 -3.82 -20.10 19.44
C ASN A 141 -5.10 -19.25 19.43
N VAL A 142 -5.20 -18.27 18.53
CA VAL A 142 -6.37 -17.41 18.40
C VAL A 142 -7.07 -17.72 17.08
N SER A 143 -8.36 -18.02 17.12
CA SER A 143 -9.10 -18.38 15.90
C SER A 143 -9.20 -17.20 14.92
N LYS A 144 -9.18 -17.49 13.62
CA LYS A 144 -9.33 -16.45 12.58
C LYS A 144 -10.62 -15.64 12.71
N GLU A 145 -11.68 -16.21 13.28
CA GLU A 145 -12.92 -15.50 13.59
C GLU A 145 -12.72 -14.44 14.67
N VAL A 146 -11.82 -14.66 15.62
CA VAL A 146 -11.46 -13.68 16.66
C VAL A 146 -10.50 -12.65 16.06
N ARG A 147 -9.42 -13.11 15.40
CA ARG A 147 -8.41 -12.25 14.75
C ARG A 147 -8.97 -11.30 13.69
N LYS A 148 -10.06 -11.69 13.00
CA LYS A 148 -10.66 -11.00 11.84
C LYS A 148 -9.78 -10.97 10.58
N PHE A 149 -8.75 -11.79 10.54
CA PHE A 149 -7.93 -12.06 9.37
C PHE A 149 -7.46 -13.52 9.43
N SER A 150 -7.01 -14.04 8.30
CA SER A 150 -6.41 -15.36 8.17
C SER A 150 -4.90 -15.23 7.97
N ILE A 151 -4.14 -16.27 8.25
CA ILE A 151 -2.74 -16.42 7.82
C ILE A 151 -2.77 -17.12 6.47
N GLY A 152 -2.37 -16.40 5.41
CA GLY A 152 -2.26 -16.99 4.09
C GLY A 152 -1.17 -18.05 4.06
N VAL A 153 0.02 -17.64 4.51
CA VAL A 153 1.18 -18.49 4.78
C VAL A 153 2.05 -17.81 5.83
N ALA A 154 2.72 -18.59 6.66
CA ALA A 154 3.77 -18.10 7.54
C ALA A 154 4.93 -19.09 7.60
N PHE A 155 6.13 -18.54 7.69
CA PHE A 155 7.40 -19.26 7.81
C PHE A 155 7.88 -19.12 9.25
N VAL A 156 7.94 -20.25 9.94
CA VAL A 156 8.26 -20.33 11.36
C VAL A 156 9.74 -20.60 11.51
N PHE A 157 10.44 -19.72 12.20
CA PHE A 157 11.84 -19.85 12.60
C PHE A 157 11.92 -19.95 14.12
N HIS A 158 13.13 -20.18 14.65
CA HIS A 158 13.35 -20.34 16.08
C HIS A 158 12.79 -19.18 16.92
N ASP A 159 13.29 -17.97 16.66
CA ASP A 159 12.94 -16.79 17.45
C ASP A 159 11.80 -15.94 16.83
N TYR A 160 11.46 -16.18 15.57
CA TYR A 160 10.59 -15.32 14.79
C TYR A 160 9.68 -16.07 13.83
N VAL A 161 8.60 -15.41 13.43
CA VAL A 161 7.67 -15.88 12.39
C VAL A 161 7.46 -14.78 11.36
N LEU A 162 7.83 -15.05 10.10
CA LEU A 162 7.48 -14.20 8.96
C LEU A 162 6.13 -14.65 8.42
N ALA A 163 5.10 -13.83 8.63
CA ALA A 163 3.73 -14.16 8.31
C ALA A 163 3.13 -13.24 7.25
N PHE A 164 2.23 -13.80 6.44
CA PHE A 164 1.46 -13.08 5.43
C PHE A 164 -0.03 -13.13 5.77
N PRO A 165 -0.49 -12.27 6.69
CA PRO A 165 -1.91 -12.20 7.02
C PRO A 165 -2.70 -11.69 5.81
N THR A 166 -3.93 -12.18 5.68
CA THR A 166 -4.84 -11.91 4.57
C THR A 166 -6.30 -11.89 5.02
N LEU A 167 -7.15 -11.06 4.40
CA LEU A 167 -8.59 -11.06 4.69
C LEU A 167 -9.33 -12.22 4.03
N ASP A 168 -8.87 -12.67 2.86
CA ASP A 168 -9.63 -13.51 1.94
C ASP A 168 -8.86 -14.74 1.44
N LEU A 169 -7.61 -14.95 1.90
CA LEU A 169 -6.71 -16.00 1.42
C LEU A 169 -6.40 -15.88 -0.09
N LEU A 170 -6.55 -14.67 -0.66
CA LEU A 170 -6.23 -14.38 -2.05
C LEU A 170 -4.83 -13.76 -2.14
N PHE A 171 -3.84 -14.61 -2.39
CA PHE A 171 -2.46 -14.26 -2.71
C PHE A 171 -1.88 -15.33 -3.66
N GLN A 172 -0.80 -15.02 -4.37
CA GLN A 172 -0.15 -15.95 -5.30
C GLN A 172 1.22 -16.37 -4.75
N PRO A 173 1.38 -17.58 -4.18
CA PRO A 173 2.69 -18.15 -3.92
C PRO A 173 3.35 -18.64 -5.21
N THR A 174 4.67 -18.65 -5.27
CA THR A 174 5.42 -19.30 -6.37
C THR A 174 6.74 -19.79 -5.83
N TRP A 175 7.02 -21.08 -6.01
CA TRP A 175 8.29 -21.69 -5.65
C TRP A 175 9.15 -21.86 -6.90
N ALA A 176 10.46 -21.61 -6.76
CA ALA A 176 11.43 -21.77 -7.83
C ALA A 176 12.75 -22.35 -7.29
N ALA A 177 13.51 -23.02 -8.16
CA ALA A 177 14.85 -23.50 -7.82
C ALA A 177 15.89 -22.38 -7.92
N SER A 178 15.67 -21.42 -8.82
CA SER A 178 16.53 -20.25 -9.01
C SER A 178 15.72 -18.96 -9.12
N PHE A 179 16.35 -17.84 -8.78
CA PHE A 179 15.73 -16.51 -8.96
C PHE A 179 15.33 -16.23 -10.41
N SER A 180 16.12 -16.71 -11.38
CA SER A 180 15.87 -16.54 -12.82
C SER A 180 14.64 -17.31 -13.34
N ASP A 181 14.11 -18.27 -12.58
CA ASP A 181 12.89 -18.98 -12.98
C ASP A 181 11.64 -18.14 -12.76
N PHE A 182 11.74 -17.02 -12.03
CA PHE A 182 10.64 -16.08 -11.92
C PHE A 182 10.56 -15.17 -13.14
N SER A 183 9.37 -15.07 -13.72
CA SER A 183 9.06 -14.08 -14.75
C SER A 183 8.79 -12.72 -14.11
N ILE A 184 9.86 -11.97 -13.82
CA ILE A 184 9.81 -10.64 -13.19
C ILE A 184 10.12 -9.59 -14.27
N PRO A 185 9.19 -8.67 -14.57
CA PRO A 185 9.48 -7.56 -15.47
C PRO A 185 10.61 -6.66 -14.93
N PRO A 186 11.44 -6.07 -15.80
CA PRO A 186 12.48 -5.15 -15.36
C PRO A 186 11.87 -3.96 -14.61
N ASN A 187 12.57 -3.50 -13.57
CA ASN A 187 12.12 -2.38 -12.74
C ASN A 187 12.70 -1.07 -13.28
N ILE A 188 11.87 -0.04 -13.43
CA ILE A 188 12.32 1.29 -13.89
C ILE A 188 13.42 1.90 -12.99
N TYR A 189 13.43 1.56 -11.70
CA TYR A 189 14.35 2.10 -10.70
C TYR A 189 15.65 1.29 -10.58
N THR A 190 15.60 -0.04 -10.56
CA THR A 190 16.79 -0.89 -10.36
C THR A 190 17.34 -1.53 -11.64
N SER A 191 16.57 -1.59 -12.73
CA SER A 191 16.94 -2.19 -14.02
C SER A 191 16.53 -1.26 -15.16
N THR A 192 16.91 0.01 -15.04
CA THR A 192 16.38 1.10 -15.84
C THR A 192 16.55 0.90 -17.36
N ASN A 193 17.72 0.49 -17.83
CA ASN A 193 17.99 0.31 -19.26
C ASN A 193 17.18 -0.84 -19.88
N ASP A 194 17.04 -1.95 -19.16
CA ASP A 194 16.23 -3.09 -19.60
C ASP A 194 14.75 -2.69 -19.65
N PHE A 195 14.30 -1.92 -18.65
CA PHE A 195 12.95 -1.37 -18.62
C PHE A 195 12.71 -0.43 -19.80
N LEU A 196 13.60 0.52 -20.08
CA LEU A 196 13.48 1.41 -21.23
C LEU A 196 13.46 0.67 -22.56
N SER A 197 14.31 -0.35 -22.73
CA SER A 197 14.35 -1.15 -23.96
C SER A 197 13.03 -1.87 -24.20
N LEU A 198 12.43 -2.41 -23.13
CA LEU A 198 11.12 -3.03 -23.18
C LEU A 198 10.01 -2.00 -23.51
N VAL A 199 10.04 -0.82 -22.88
CA VAL A 199 9.10 0.27 -23.15
C VAL A 199 9.25 0.80 -24.57
N ALA A 200 10.48 1.00 -25.08
CA ALA A 200 10.75 1.48 -26.43
C ALA A 200 10.16 0.54 -27.48
N THR A 201 10.33 -0.78 -27.29
CA THR A 201 9.73 -1.81 -28.16
C THR A 201 8.21 -1.72 -28.17
N TRP A 202 7.61 -1.48 -27.01
CA TRP A 202 6.17 -1.32 -26.88
C TRP A 202 5.66 -0.01 -27.51
N ILE A 203 6.36 1.11 -27.32
CA ILE A 203 6.07 2.40 -27.97
C ILE A 203 6.15 2.25 -29.50
N ASP A 204 7.17 1.59 -30.02
CA ASP A 204 7.33 1.29 -31.45
C ASP A 204 6.11 0.55 -32.03
N GLY A 205 5.47 -0.31 -31.22
CA GLY A 205 4.21 -0.97 -31.55
C GLY A 205 3.02 -0.01 -31.61
N ILE A 206 2.88 0.91 -30.64
CA ILE A 206 1.83 1.94 -30.61
C ILE A 206 1.96 2.90 -31.80
N LEU A 207 3.18 3.30 -32.14
CA LEU A 207 3.45 4.21 -33.26
C LEU A 207 3.11 3.57 -34.61
N ARG A 208 3.29 2.25 -34.75
CA ARG A 208 2.86 1.51 -35.95
C ARG A 208 1.35 1.28 -36.00
N THR A 209 0.74 1.00 -34.86
CA THR A 209 -0.68 0.68 -34.75
C THR A 209 -1.29 1.55 -33.66
N PRO A 210 -1.80 2.75 -34.00
CA PRO A 210 -2.35 3.69 -33.04
C PRO A 210 -3.43 3.08 -32.16
N VAL A 211 -3.31 3.29 -30.84
CA VAL A 211 -4.26 2.79 -29.84
C VAL A 211 -4.97 3.97 -29.18
N HIS A 212 -6.27 4.08 -29.42
CA HIS A 212 -7.09 5.21 -28.95
C HIS A 212 -7.87 4.91 -27.65
N THR A 213 -7.50 3.85 -26.93
CA THR A 213 -8.02 3.62 -25.58
C THR A 213 -7.42 4.61 -24.59
N ARG A 214 -8.13 4.87 -23.49
CA ARG A 214 -7.62 5.76 -22.43
C ARG A 214 -6.31 5.22 -21.88
N ALA A 215 -5.29 6.08 -21.82
CA ALA A 215 -3.95 5.68 -21.45
C ALA A 215 -3.89 5.08 -20.04
N CYS A 216 -4.54 5.74 -19.06
CA CYS A 216 -4.52 5.27 -17.67
C CYS A 216 -5.13 3.88 -17.48
N ASP A 217 -6.21 3.56 -18.22
CA ASP A 217 -6.87 2.26 -18.13
C ASP A 217 -6.02 1.16 -18.77
N THR A 218 -5.36 1.50 -19.88
CA THR A 218 -4.50 0.57 -20.61
C THR A 218 -3.23 0.26 -19.81
N ILE A 219 -2.53 1.28 -19.31
CA ILE A 219 -1.32 1.16 -18.47
C ILE A 219 -1.58 0.26 -17.26
N ARG A 220 -2.72 0.43 -16.58
CA ARG A 220 -3.13 -0.41 -15.44
C ARG A 220 -3.33 -1.88 -15.80
N GLY A 221 -3.73 -2.17 -17.04
CA GLY A 221 -3.89 -3.54 -17.54
C GLY A 221 -2.57 -4.18 -17.99
N LEU A 222 -1.54 -3.38 -18.32
CA LEU A 222 -0.24 -3.85 -18.79
C LEU A 222 0.68 -4.29 -17.65
N ASN A 223 0.28 -5.35 -16.96
CA ASN A 223 1.05 -5.89 -15.83
C ASN A 223 2.44 -6.41 -16.24
N THR A 224 2.67 -6.75 -17.52
CA THR A 224 3.97 -7.20 -18.03
C THR A 224 4.99 -6.07 -18.23
N LEU A 225 4.53 -4.81 -18.24
CA LEU A 225 5.36 -3.63 -18.47
C LEU A 225 5.32 -2.69 -17.28
N PHE A 226 4.14 -2.16 -16.96
CA PHE A 226 3.91 -1.25 -15.84
C PHE A 226 3.53 -2.05 -14.59
N TYR A 227 4.39 -3.00 -14.23
CA TYR A 227 4.20 -3.86 -13.08
C TYR A 227 4.15 -3.01 -11.79
N GLY A 228 3.04 -3.11 -11.05
CA GLY A 228 2.79 -2.38 -9.82
C GLY A 228 2.10 -1.02 -9.99
N VAL A 229 1.69 -0.65 -11.21
CA VAL A 229 0.85 0.53 -11.45
C VAL A 229 -0.62 0.14 -11.41
N GLY A 230 -1.34 0.55 -10.37
CA GLY A 230 -2.78 0.33 -10.25
C GLY A 230 -3.59 1.62 -10.34
N VAL A 231 -4.74 1.63 -9.66
CA VAL A 231 -5.78 2.66 -9.81
C VAL A 231 -5.28 4.00 -9.31
N TYR A 232 -4.63 4.05 -8.14
CA TYR A 232 -4.19 5.32 -7.59
C TYR A 232 -2.81 5.71 -8.08
N THR A 233 -1.88 4.75 -8.22
CA THR A 233 -0.55 5.04 -8.75
C THR A 233 -0.65 5.68 -10.12
N VAL A 234 -1.48 5.16 -11.05
CA VAL A 234 -1.58 5.78 -12.38
C VAL A 234 -2.05 7.24 -12.32
N MET A 235 -2.95 7.58 -11.40
CA MET A 235 -3.44 8.95 -11.26
C MET A 235 -2.35 9.86 -10.70
N GLU A 236 -1.60 9.40 -9.70
CA GLU A 236 -0.43 10.09 -9.16
C GLU A 236 0.63 10.33 -10.25
N LEU A 237 0.91 9.31 -11.09
CA LEU A 237 1.87 9.43 -12.18
C LEU A 237 1.42 10.45 -13.25
N PHE A 238 0.15 10.43 -13.64
CA PHE A 238 -0.39 11.40 -14.59
C PHE A 238 -0.35 12.83 -14.03
N PHE A 239 -0.67 13.01 -12.75
CA PHE A 239 -0.53 14.31 -12.10
C PHE A 239 0.92 14.80 -12.09
N MET A 240 1.87 13.96 -11.65
CA MET A 240 3.29 14.31 -11.63
C MET A 240 3.84 14.63 -13.03
N ALA A 241 3.37 13.90 -14.04
CA ALA A 241 3.75 14.12 -15.44
C ALA A 241 3.04 15.32 -16.08
N GLY A 242 2.07 15.96 -15.41
CA GLY A 242 1.25 17.02 -15.98
C GLY A 242 0.35 16.56 -17.12
N LEU A 243 -0.10 15.30 -17.09
CA LEU A 243 -0.91 14.67 -18.13
C LEU A 243 -2.37 14.56 -17.69
N SER A 244 -3.28 14.84 -18.61
CA SER A 244 -4.71 14.59 -18.37
C SER A 244 -4.98 13.08 -18.35
N PRO A 245 -5.73 12.53 -17.36
CA PRO A 245 -6.09 11.12 -17.33
C PRO A 245 -7.03 10.71 -18.49
N PHE A 246 -7.50 11.67 -19.28
CA PHE A 246 -8.37 11.43 -20.43
C PHE A 246 -7.62 11.28 -21.75
N LEU A 247 -6.31 11.52 -21.77
CA LEU A 247 -5.50 11.25 -22.95
C LEU A 247 -5.59 9.77 -23.32
N THR A 248 -5.67 9.52 -24.62
CA THR A 248 -5.52 8.19 -25.21
C THR A 248 -4.07 7.72 -25.12
N LEU A 249 -3.87 6.41 -25.23
CA LEU A 249 -2.54 5.82 -25.22
C LEU A 249 -1.66 6.40 -26.33
N TYR A 250 -2.22 6.55 -27.53
CA TYR A 250 -1.52 7.17 -28.65
C TYR A 250 -1.12 8.61 -28.34
N GLU A 251 -2.02 9.48 -27.86
CA GLU A 251 -1.70 10.88 -27.54
C GLU A 251 -0.59 11.06 -26.50
N VAL A 252 -0.43 10.09 -25.58
CA VAL A 252 0.66 10.09 -24.60
C VAL A 252 1.98 9.63 -25.23
N PHE A 253 1.97 8.52 -25.96
CA PHE A 253 3.19 7.86 -26.42
C PHE A 253 3.61 8.20 -27.85
N SER A 254 2.79 8.92 -28.62
CA SER A 254 3.17 9.54 -29.89
C SER A 254 3.92 10.87 -29.72
N ASN A 255 3.89 11.44 -28.52
CA ASN A 255 4.60 12.66 -28.19
C ASN A 255 5.81 12.35 -27.28
N PRO A 256 7.06 12.61 -27.73
CA PRO A 256 8.25 12.29 -26.94
C PRO A 256 8.28 12.94 -25.55
N SER A 257 7.84 14.20 -25.45
CA SER A 257 7.84 14.94 -24.18
C SER A 257 6.85 14.35 -23.17
N ARG A 258 5.63 14.02 -23.60
CA ARG A 258 4.62 13.37 -22.73
C ARG A 258 5.08 12.00 -22.27
N ALA A 259 5.62 11.17 -23.18
CA ALA A 259 6.14 9.85 -22.83
C ALA A 259 7.30 9.94 -21.84
N ALA A 260 8.28 10.80 -22.09
CA ALA A 260 9.42 11.02 -21.20
C ALA A 260 8.98 11.53 -19.81
N ARG A 261 8.02 12.47 -19.75
CA ARG A 261 7.44 12.93 -18.48
C ARG A 261 6.76 11.80 -17.72
N PHE A 262 5.98 10.95 -18.39
CA PHE A 262 5.33 9.81 -17.74
C PHE A 262 6.36 8.81 -17.16
N LEU A 263 7.41 8.48 -17.92
CA LEU A 263 8.46 7.56 -17.46
C LEU A 263 9.26 8.15 -16.30
N LEU A 264 9.65 9.43 -16.37
CA LEU A 264 10.32 10.11 -15.26
C LEU A 264 9.40 10.30 -14.05
N ALA A 265 8.09 10.46 -14.24
CA ALA A 265 7.13 10.45 -13.14
C ALA A 265 7.12 9.10 -12.44
N PHE A 266 7.12 8.00 -13.20
CA PHE A 266 7.15 6.66 -12.62
C PHE A 266 8.44 6.40 -11.84
N TYR A 267 9.59 6.77 -12.40
CA TYR A 267 10.87 6.69 -11.71
C TYR A 267 10.85 7.54 -10.43
N SER A 268 10.44 8.80 -10.53
CA SER A 268 10.44 9.74 -9.39
C SER A 268 9.51 9.29 -8.28
N TYR A 269 8.37 8.69 -8.63
CA TYR A 269 7.42 8.14 -7.67
C TYR A 269 8.02 6.98 -6.87
N ILE A 270 8.70 6.04 -7.54
CA ILE A 270 9.39 4.93 -6.89
C ILE A 270 10.58 5.42 -6.07
N ALA A 271 11.44 6.26 -6.65
CA ALA A 271 12.61 6.82 -5.96
C ALA A 271 12.21 7.58 -4.69
N ARG A 272 11.10 8.33 -4.74
CA ARG A 272 10.53 9.01 -3.57
C ARG A 272 10.04 8.01 -2.52
N ALA A 273 9.39 6.93 -2.94
CA ALA A 273 8.93 5.89 -2.02
C ALA A 273 10.12 5.22 -1.32
N GLU A 274 11.14 4.80 -2.06
CA GLU A 274 12.38 4.20 -1.55
C GLU A 274 13.11 5.11 -0.56
N ARG A 275 13.22 6.41 -0.86
CA ARG A 275 13.96 7.37 -0.04
C ARG A 275 13.20 7.78 1.23
N ASP A 276 11.92 8.12 1.09
CA ASP A 276 11.20 8.90 2.10
C ASP A 276 10.17 8.08 2.87
N LEU A 277 9.47 7.15 2.20
CA LEU A 277 8.25 6.57 2.73
C LEU A 277 8.50 5.71 3.97
N TRP A 278 9.56 4.89 3.94
CA TRP A 278 9.93 4.07 5.08
C TRP A 278 10.19 4.93 6.32
N LYS A 279 11.06 5.92 6.21
CA LYS A 279 11.50 6.75 7.35
C LYS A 279 10.39 7.64 7.89
N THR A 280 9.58 8.22 6.99
CA THR A 280 8.60 9.26 7.36
C THR A 280 7.24 8.70 7.76
N ILE A 281 6.83 7.57 7.15
CA ILE A 281 5.50 7.01 7.33
C ILE A 281 5.57 5.66 8.07
N VAL A 282 6.24 4.67 7.46
CA VAL A 282 6.11 3.26 7.89
C VAL A 282 6.82 2.98 9.20
N GLN A 283 8.10 3.36 9.31
CA GLN A 283 8.95 3.04 10.46
C GLN A 283 8.34 3.53 11.77
N SER A 284 7.80 4.75 11.78
CA SER A 284 7.19 5.33 12.97
C SER A 284 5.92 4.62 13.45
N ALA A 285 5.28 3.83 12.58
CA ALA A 285 4.08 3.05 12.90
C ALA A 285 4.40 1.62 13.36
N ILE A 286 5.69 1.25 13.43
CA ILE A 286 6.12 -0.05 13.94
C ILE A 286 6.35 0.09 15.44
N HIS A 287 5.64 -0.72 16.22
CA HIS A 287 5.70 -0.77 17.67
C HIS A 287 6.00 -2.21 18.07
N ASP A 288 7.08 -2.43 18.83
CA ASP A 288 7.54 -3.76 19.26
C ASP A 288 7.70 -4.75 18.09
N GLY A 289 8.18 -4.26 16.94
CA GLY A 289 8.37 -5.05 15.71
C GLY A 289 7.10 -5.29 14.89
N ILE A 290 5.94 -4.81 15.35
CA ILE A 290 4.63 -5.03 14.73
C ILE A 290 4.12 -3.71 14.13
N LEU A 291 3.62 -3.76 12.90
CA LEU A 291 2.96 -2.58 12.32
C LEU A 291 1.64 -2.34 13.05
N ALA A 292 1.52 -1.21 13.74
CA ALA A 292 0.34 -0.83 14.54
C ALA A 292 0.07 0.69 14.46
N PRO A 293 -0.30 1.20 13.27
CA PRO A 293 -0.42 2.62 13.02
C PRO A 293 -1.64 3.22 13.73
N THR A 294 -1.43 4.38 14.33
CA THR A 294 -2.50 5.26 14.82
C THR A 294 -3.23 5.96 13.66
N THR A 295 -4.42 6.52 13.93
CA THR A 295 -5.17 7.31 12.95
C THR A 295 -4.35 8.46 12.39
N ASP A 296 -3.59 9.18 13.22
CA ASP A 296 -2.77 10.31 12.77
C ASP A 296 -1.62 9.84 11.87
N GLN A 297 -0.99 8.71 12.19
CA GLN A 297 0.05 8.13 11.34
C GLN A 297 -0.49 7.70 9.98
N ARG A 298 -1.71 7.13 9.94
CA ARG A 298 -2.42 6.78 8.70
C ARG A 298 -2.73 8.02 7.86
N LEU A 299 -3.19 9.10 8.49
CA LEU A 299 -3.48 10.36 7.80
C LEU A 299 -2.25 10.99 7.14
N ARG A 300 -1.05 10.83 7.70
CA ARG A 300 0.20 11.30 7.07
C ARG A 300 0.49 10.63 5.73
N TYR A 301 0.03 9.40 5.50
CA TYR A 301 0.13 8.79 4.17
C TYR A 301 -0.79 9.50 3.17
N GLY A 302 -1.99 9.89 3.61
CA GLY A 302 -2.86 10.76 2.83
C GLY A 302 -2.15 12.05 2.41
N ASP A 303 -1.37 12.68 3.30
CA ASP A 303 -0.59 13.87 2.97
C ASP A 303 0.57 13.58 1.99
N TRP A 304 1.13 12.38 2.00
CA TRP A 304 2.17 11.94 1.06
C TRP A 304 1.67 11.82 -0.39
N LEU A 305 0.42 11.38 -0.61
CA LEU A 305 -0.19 11.35 -1.94
C LEU A 305 -0.33 12.77 -2.51
N TYR A 306 -0.26 12.98 -3.83
CA TYR A 306 -0.49 14.31 -4.39
C TYR A 306 -1.96 14.61 -4.63
N ILE A 307 -2.72 13.66 -5.19
CA ILE A 307 -4.10 13.93 -5.63
C ILE A 307 -5.11 12.87 -5.22
N TRP A 308 -4.69 11.63 -4.97
CA TRP A 308 -5.63 10.53 -4.78
C TRP A 308 -6.48 10.69 -3.53
N ALA A 309 -7.79 10.54 -3.69
CA ALA A 309 -8.79 10.64 -2.62
C ALA A 309 -8.68 11.94 -1.78
N LYS A 310 -8.25 13.03 -2.42
CA LYS A 310 -8.19 14.37 -1.85
C LYS A 310 -9.27 15.28 -2.43
N ASP A 311 -9.84 16.12 -1.57
CA ASP A 311 -10.74 17.20 -1.98
C ASP A 311 -9.99 18.35 -2.65
N LYS A 312 -8.76 18.61 -2.16
CA LYS A 312 -7.89 19.70 -2.64
C LYS A 312 -6.45 19.20 -2.66
N THR A 313 -5.69 19.64 -3.66
CA THR A 313 -4.26 19.41 -3.75
C THR A 313 -3.51 20.74 -3.63
N LEU A 314 -2.25 20.66 -3.22
CA LEU A 314 -1.33 21.79 -3.20
C LEU A 314 -0.55 21.78 -4.52
N MET A 315 -0.44 22.94 -5.15
CA MET A 315 0.36 23.12 -6.35
C MET A 315 1.16 24.41 -6.26
N PRO A 316 2.35 24.47 -6.85
CA PRO A 316 3.10 25.72 -6.99
C PRO A 316 2.33 26.78 -7.75
N LEU A 317 2.70 28.05 -7.55
CA LEU A 317 2.06 29.18 -8.22
C LEU A 317 2.09 29.04 -9.75
N ARG A 318 3.24 28.63 -10.33
CA ARG A 318 3.36 28.47 -11.79
C ARG A 318 2.42 27.40 -12.33
N MET A 319 2.28 26.27 -11.64
CA MET A 319 1.34 25.22 -12.01
C MET A 319 -0.11 25.70 -11.91
N ALA A 320 -0.45 26.50 -10.89
CA ALA A 320 -1.78 27.09 -10.76
C ALA A 320 -2.09 28.03 -11.94
N CYS A 321 -1.14 28.86 -12.34
CA CYS A 321 -1.29 29.71 -13.53
C CYS A 321 -1.52 28.87 -14.80
N LEU A 322 -0.78 27.77 -14.97
CA LEU A 322 -1.01 26.84 -16.09
C LEU A 322 -2.42 26.20 -16.05
N VAL A 323 -2.96 25.89 -14.88
CA VAL A 323 -4.36 25.39 -14.74
C VAL A 323 -5.35 26.46 -15.19
N ASP A 324 -5.18 27.70 -14.71
CA ASP A 324 -6.10 28.80 -15.04
C ASP A 324 -6.08 29.09 -16.55
N GLU A 325 -4.90 29.11 -17.17
CA GLU A 325 -4.75 29.26 -18.62
C GLU A 325 -5.35 28.10 -19.41
N TYR A 326 -5.14 26.87 -18.94
CA TYR A 326 -5.69 25.66 -19.55
C TYR A 326 -7.23 25.68 -19.53
N HIS A 327 -7.84 26.08 -18.41
CA HIS A 327 -9.29 26.22 -18.31
C HIS A 327 -9.81 27.36 -19.19
N ALA A 328 -9.17 28.54 -19.17
CA ALA A 328 -9.56 29.65 -20.04
C ALA A 328 -9.52 29.26 -21.53
N LYS A 329 -8.50 28.50 -21.93
CA LYS A 329 -8.37 28.02 -23.32
C LYS A 329 -9.42 26.97 -23.66
N LEU A 330 -9.78 26.08 -22.73
CA LEU A 330 -10.87 25.14 -22.95
C LEU A 330 -12.22 25.82 -23.06
N ASP A 331 -12.47 26.86 -22.27
CA ASP A 331 -13.70 27.66 -22.39
C ASP A 331 -13.76 28.33 -23.77
N GLU A 332 -12.66 28.92 -24.24
CA GLU A 332 -12.53 29.49 -25.59
C GLU A 332 -12.82 28.44 -26.68
N LEU A 333 -12.19 27.27 -26.59
CA LEU A 333 -12.37 26.17 -27.55
C LEU A 333 -13.78 25.57 -27.50
N SER A 334 -14.42 25.55 -26.33
CA SER A 334 -15.80 25.06 -26.17
C SER A 334 -16.83 25.98 -26.83
N CYS A 335 -16.50 27.26 -26.99
CA CYS A 335 -17.32 28.25 -27.69
C CYS A 335 -17.03 28.31 -29.20
N ALA A 336 -15.94 27.70 -29.67
CA ALA A 336 -15.61 27.69 -31.10
C ALA A 336 -16.53 26.73 -31.87
N GLU A 337 -17.05 27.16 -33.02
CA GLU A 337 -17.87 26.32 -33.90
C GLU A 337 -17.05 25.21 -34.58
N ALA A 338 -15.74 25.39 -34.70
CA ALA A 338 -14.84 24.43 -35.32
C ALA A 338 -14.58 23.22 -34.39
N ALA A 339 -14.60 22.02 -34.97
CA ALA A 339 -14.11 20.84 -34.28
C ALA A 339 -12.63 21.02 -33.93
N TRP A 340 -12.33 20.96 -32.64
CA TRP A 340 -10.95 21.01 -32.14
C TRP A 340 -10.53 19.65 -31.61
N SER A 341 -9.23 19.36 -31.70
CA SER A 341 -8.61 18.19 -31.09
C SER A 341 -7.48 18.64 -30.17
N GLN A 342 -7.21 17.85 -29.13
CA GLN A 342 -6.13 18.15 -28.20
C GLN A 342 -4.74 18.11 -28.86
N ASP A 343 -4.65 17.43 -30.01
CA ASP A 343 -3.45 17.31 -30.84
C ASP A 343 -3.29 18.40 -31.90
N ALA A 344 -4.24 19.32 -32.08
CA ALA A 344 -4.03 20.47 -32.96
C ALA A 344 -2.81 21.28 -32.44
N GLU A 345 -1.78 21.45 -33.27
CA GLU A 345 -0.58 22.20 -32.93
C GLU A 345 -0.98 23.59 -32.41
N ASN A 346 -0.66 23.89 -31.15
CA ASN A 346 -0.84 25.20 -30.49
C ASN A 346 -2.19 25.51 -29.83
N GLN A 347 -3.09 24.55 -29.66
CA GLN A 347 -4.39 24.85 -29.01
C GLN A 347 -4.40 24.65 -27.49
N LEU A 348 -3.57 23.77 -26.93
CA LEU A 348 -3.63 23.47 -25.50
C LEU A 348 -2.28 22.98 -24.96
N PHE A 349 -1.78 23.59 -23.89
CA PHE A 349 -0.55 23.21 -23.20
C PHE A 349 -0.85 22.27 -22.03
N ASP A 350 0.04 21.33 -21.75
CA ASP A 350 -0.08 20.44 -20.60
C ASP A 350 0.25 21.20 -19.29
N VAL A 351 -0.52 20.94 -18.23
CA VAL A 351 -0.31 21.53 -16.90
C VAL A 351 0.83 20.79 -16.20
N PHE A 352 2.07 21.10 -16.58
CA PHE A 352 3.26 20.40 -16.12
C PHE A 352 4.07 21.21 -15.10
N GLU A 353 4.49 20.53 -14.03
CA GLU A 353 5.35 21.08 -12.97
C GLU A 353 6.61 20.19 -12.82
N PRO A 354 7.77 20.62 -13.34
CA PRO A 354 9.00 19.81 -13.35
C PRO A 354 9.50 19.39 -11.96
N THR A 355 9.16 20.13 -10.90
CA THR A 355 9.63 19.80 -9.54
C THR A 355 9.17 18.42 -9.07
N PHE A 356 8.02 17.94 -9.54
CA PHE A 356 7.56 16.58 -9.21
C PHE A 356 8.47 15.49 -9.79
N LEU A 357 9.26 15.82 -10.83
CA LEU A 357 10.20 14.91 -11.50
C LEU A 357 11.66 15.11 -11.06
N ALA A 358 11.91 15.87 -10.00
CA ALA A 358 13.26 16.23 -9.54
C ALA A 358 14.19 15.00 -9.38
N LEU A 359 13.67 13.91 -8.81
CA LEU A 359 14.42 12.67 -8.64
C LEU A 359 14.74 11.96 -9.96
N GLY A 360 13.81 12.01 -10.93
CA GLY A 360 14.01 11.48 -12.26
C GLY A 360 15.09 12.23 -13.04
N PHE A 361 15.13 13.57 -12.91
CA PHE A 361 16.17 14.38 -13.57
C PHE A 361 17.57 14.14 -13.01
N GLN A 362 17.69 13.74 -11.74
CA GLN A 362 18.95 13.38 -11.10
C GLN A 362 19.38 11.94 -11.37
N SER A 363 18.51 11.15 -12.00
CA SER A 363 18.79 9.74 -12.25
C SER A 363 19.69 9.55 -13.48
N PRO A 364 20.38 8.40 -13.59
CA PRO A 364 21.12 8.04 -14.80
C PRO A 364 20.26 7.96 -16.07
N LEU A 365 18.93 7.95 -15.90
CA LEU A 365 17.90 7.81 -16.93
C LEU A 365 17.61 9.11 -17.68
N SER A 366 18.10 10.25 -17.19
CA SER A 366 17.49 11.57 -17.45
C SER A 366 17.05 11.78 -18.91
N LEU A 367 15.73 11.75 -19.11
CA LEU A 367 15.07 11.99 -20.40
C LEU A 367 14.73 13.48 -20.60
N GLY A 368 15.42 14.37 -19.88
CA GLY A 368 15.13 15.81 -19.89
C GLY A 368 15.20 16.43 -21.29
N HIS A 369 16.11 15.93 -22.14
CA HIS A 369 16.24 16.37 -23.53
C HIS A 369 15.01 16.04 -24.40
N LEU A 370 14.27 14.97 -24.09
CA LEU A 370 12.99 14.68 -24.78
C LEU A 370 11.84 15.53 -24.24
N ILE A 371 11.94 15.99 -22.99
CA ILE A 371 10.88 16.78 -22.34
C ILE A 371 10.93 18.23 -22.80
N PHE A 372 12.11 18.83 -22.72
CA PHE A 372 12.32 20.26 -22.97
C PHE A 372 12.89 20.55 -24.36
N GLY A 373 13.51 19.56 -25.01
CA GLY A 373 14.40 19.77 -26.14
C GLY A 373 15.86 19.73 -25.69
N ALA A 374 16.76 19.33 -26.60
CA ALA A 374 18.17 19.13 -26.25
C ALA A 374 18.86 20.42 -25.79
N ASP A 375 18.65 21.52 -26.50
CA ASP A 375 19.28 22.81 -26.20
C ASP A 375 18.74 23.41 -24.90
N ASP A 376 17.42 23.46 -24.74
CA ASP A 376 16.76 23.94 -23.51
C ASP A 376 17.15 23.09 -22.30
N TRP A 377 17.29 21.77 -22.47
CA TRP A 377 17.74 20.90 -21.39
C TRP A 377 19.14 21.26 -20.89
N VAL A 378 20.07 21.55 -21.81
CA VAL A 378 21.42 22.00 -21.46
C VAL A 378 21.38 23.37 -20.78
N GLN A 379 20.56 24.30 -21.28
CA GLN A 379 20.37 25.61 -20.66
C GLN A 379 19.84 25.51 -19.22
N LEU A 380 19.01 24.52 -18.94
CA LEU A 380 18.47 24.23 -17.60
C LEU A 380 19.47 23.52 -16.67
N GLY A 381 20.73 23.38 -17.08
CA GLY A 381 21.79 22.70 -16.34
C GLY A 381 21.76 21.18 -16.49
N GLY A 382 20.95 20.68 -17.41
CA GLY A 382 20.93 19.28 -17.80
C GLY A 382 22.24 18.84 -18.46
N THR A 383 22.63 17.59 -18.22
CA THR A 383 23.80 17.01 -18.92
C THR A 383 23.36 16.52 -20.31
N PRO A 384 24.09 16.84 -21.39
CA PRO A 384 23.87 16.24 -22.69
C PRO A 384 23.94 14.72 -22.60
N CYS A 385 23.06 14.02 -23.32
CA CYS A 385 23.09 12.57 -23.35
C CYS A 385 24.34 12.11 -24.11
N SER A 386 25.29 11.44 -23.43
CA SER A 386 26.52 10.94 -24.07
C SER A 386 26.26 9.70 -24.94
N HIS A 387 25.17 9.01 -24.69
CA HIS A 387 24.72 7.84 -25.41
C HIS A 387 23.24 7.97 -25.72
N GLU A 388 22.82 7.36 -26.81
CA GLU A 388 21.42 7.37 -27.18
C GLU A 388 20.63 6.34 -26.36
N ASP A 389 19.67 6.81 -25.57
CA ASP A 389 18.77 5.93 -24.84
C ASP A 389 17.73 5.26 -25.78
N PRO A 390 17.18 4.09 -25.40
CA PRO A 390 16.21 3.37 -26.24
C PRO A 390 14.96 4.17 -26.63
N ILE A 391 14.53 5.11 -25.79
CA ILE A 391 13.33 5.93 -26.05
C ILE A 391 13.63 6.99 -27.11
N THR A 392 14.78 7.65 -27.01
CA THR A 392 15.24 8.59 -28.06
C THR A 392 15.42 7.87 -29.40
N ALA A 393 15.99 6.65 -29.39
CA ALA A 393 16.18 5.85 -30.58
C ALA A 393 14.86 5.56 -31.32
N VAL A 394 13.81 5.15 -30.60
CA VAL A 394 12.50 4.88 -31.23
C VAL A 394 11.88 6.15 -31.79
N TYR A 395 11.93 7.28 -31.08
CA TYR A 395 11.35 8.52 -31.62
C TYR A 395 12.10 9.07 -32.83
N ARG A 396 13.43 8.90 -32.89
CA ARG A 396 14.20 9.26 -34.09
C ARG A 396 13.82 8.40 -35.28
N LYS A 397 13.68 7.08 -35.07
CA LYS A 397 13.26 6.13 -36.12
C LYS A 397 11.92 6.55 -36.75
N HIS A 398 11.01 7.12 -35.97
CA HIS A 398 9.70 7.61 -36.43
C HIS A 398 9.68 9.09 -36.82
N GLY A 399 10.82 9.80 -36.78
CA GLY A 399 10.91 11.22 -37.16
C GLY A 399 10.22 12.18 -36.18
N LEU A 400 10.04 11.78 -34.92
CA LEU A 400 9.25 12.52 -33.93
C LEU A 400 10.10 13.39 -32.97
N LEU A 401 11.42 13.41 -33.10
CA LEU A 401 12.27 14.21 -32.19
C LEU A 401 12.03 15.72 -32.28
N GLY A 402 11.46 16.20 -33.40
CA GLY A 402 11.06 17.61 -33.58
C GLY A 402 9.61 17.90 -33.18
N SER A 403 8.88 16.94 -32.63
CA SER A 403 7.47 17.15 -32.25
C SER A 403 7.34 18.20 -31.14
N PRO A 404 6.25 19.00 -31.13
CA PRO A 404 6.03 19.99 -30.07
C PRO A 404 6.02 19.36 -28.68
N THR A 405 6.67 19.97 -27.70
CA THR A 405 6.76 19.46 -26.31
C THR A 405 5.43 19.54 -25.56
N ARG A 406 4.49 20.38 -26.04
CA ARG A 406 3.23 20.73 -25.37
C ARG A 406 3.44 21.41 -24.02
N LEU A 407 4.61 21.99 -23.78
CA LEU A 407 4.93 22.74 -22.57
C LEU A 407 4.83 24.24 -22.82
N LYS A 408 4.31 24.97 -21.83
CA LYS A 408 4.53 26.41 -21.71
C LYS A 408 5.54 26.62 -20.59
N PHE A 409 6.80 26.76 -20.95
CA PHE A 409 7.91 26.81 -20.01
C PHE A 409 8.93 27.85 -20.46
N ASP A 410 9.44 28.63 -19.50
CA ASP A 410 10.48 29.62 -19.71
C ASP A 410 11.82 29.04 -19.22
N PRO A 411 12.80 28.81 -20.12
CA PRO A 411 14.11 28.28 -19.73
C PRO A 411 14.90 29.13 -18.72
N SER A 412 14.49 30.38 -18.49
CA SER A 412 15.10 31.25 -17.46
C SER A 412 14.58 30.99 -16.04
N GLU A 413 13.46 30.25 -15.89
CA GLU A 413 12.95 29.86 -14.59
C GLU A 413 13.74 28.70 -13.97
N SER A 414 13.82 28.67 -12.62
CA SER A 414 14.37 27.50 -11.92
C SER A 414 13.55 26.25 -12.25
N LEU A 415 14.23 25.22 -12.77
CA LEU A 415 13.58 23.95 -13.10
C LEU A 415 12.93 23.33 -11.86
N ILE A 416 13.65 23.30 -10.74
CA ILE A 416 13.20 22.72 -9.48
C ILE A 416 12.91 23.85 -8.49
N LEU A 417 11.68 23.89 -7.99
CA LEU A 417 11.27 24.88 -7.00
C LEU A 417 11.62 24.40 -5.59
N PRO A 418 12.01 25.31 -4.68
CA PRO A 418 12.20 24.98 -3.27
C PRO A 418 10.84 24.67 -2.61
N HIS A 419 10.86 23.80 -1.60
CA HIS A 419 9.64 23.24 -1.00
C HIS A 419 8.70 24.31 -0.40
N GLU A 420 9.23 25.45 0.03
CA GLU A 420 8.46 26.57 0.57
C GLU A 420 7.45 27.11 -0.44
N GLN A 421 7.75 27.05 -1.74
CA GLN A 421 6.88 27.56 -2.80
C GLN A 421 5.64 26.68 -3.04
N PHE A 422 5.60 25.46 -2.48
CA PHE A 422 4.42 24.59 -2.52
C PHE A 422 3.34 24.98 -1.50
N ARG A 423 3.62 25.93 -0.59
CA ARG A 423 2.71 26.29 0.50
C ARG A 423 1.72 27.41 0.14
N GLY A 424 1.85 28.04 -1.03
CA GLY A 424 1.24 29.35 -1.31
C GLY A 424 -0.21 29.39 -1.79
N LYS A 425 -0.73 28.36 -2.47
CA LYS A 425 -2.10 28.38 -3.01
C LYS A 425 -2.80 27.03 -2.89
N ARG A 426 -3.96 27.02 -2.20
CA ARG A 426 -4.92 25.91 -2.26
C ARG A 426 -5.90 26.20 -3.40
N SER A 427 -5.68 25.59 -4.55
CA SER A 427 -6.68 25.57 -5.62
C SER A 427 -7.28 24.17 -5.75
N SER A 428 -8.56 24.08 -6.12
CA SER A 428 -9.16 22.79 -6.47
C SER A 428 -8.73 22.43 -7.88
N TYR A 429 -7.75 21.51 -8.02
CA TYR A 429 -7.50 20.91 -9.32
C TYR A 429 -8.73 20.10 -9.75
N ARG A 430 -9.33 20.49 -10.88
CA ARG A 430 -10.39 19.71 -11.53
C ARG A 430 -9.91 19.37 -12.94
N PRO A 431 -9.54 18.10 -13.21
CA PRO A 431 -9.25 17.70 -14.59
C PRO A 431 -10.52 17.88 -15.41
N THR A 432 -10.37 18.40 -16.63
CA THR A 432 -11.52 18.66 -17.51
C THR A 432 -12.18 17.38 -17.94
N ARG A 433 -13.50 17.35 -17.75
CA ARG A 433 -14.32 16.15 -17.80
C ARG A 433 -14.77 15.90 -19.24
N PRO A 434 -14.60 14.71 -19.82
CA PRO A 434 -15.37 14.35 -21.01
C PRO A 434 -16.86 14.40 -20.66
N ALA A 435 -17.71 14.79 -21.61
CA ALA A 435 -19.14 14.96 -21.38
C ALA A 435 -19.79 13.75 -20.67
N ALA A 436 -19.32 12.54 -20.98
CA ALA A 436 -19.80 11.26 -20.45
C ALA A 436 -19.33 10.86 -19.04
N ALA A 437 -18.34 11.53 -18.43
CA ALA A 437 -17.91 11.16 -17.07
C ALA A 437 -18.92 11.68 -16.02
N ARG A 438 -19.26 10.88 -15.00
CA ARG A 438 -20.11 11.36 -13.89
C ARG A 438 -19.27 12.13 -12.88
N SER A 439 -19.68 13.35 -12.53
CA SER A 439 -19.11 14.06 -11.38
C SER A 439 -19.69 13.45 -10.10
N VAL A 440 -18.82 13.04 -9.20
CA VAL A 440 -19.18 12.66 -7.83
C VAL A 440 -19.18 13.92 -6.98
N GLN A 441 -20.30 14.24 -6.32
CA GLN A 441 -20.49 15.48 -5.56
C GLN A 441 -21.14 15.22 -4.20
N GLY A 442 -21.12 16.24 -3.32
CA GLY A 442 -21.82 16.21 -2.03
C GLY A 442 -21.35 15.08 -1.12
N ALA A 443 -22.31 14.34 -0.55
CA ALA A 443 -22.04 13.25 0.41
C ALA A 443 -21.23 12.11 -0.23
N GLU A 444 -21.55 11.73 -1.46
CA GLU A 444 -20.84 10.67 -2.20
C GLU A 444 -19.35 11.03 -2.35
N HIS A 445 -19.05 12.29 -2.68
CA HIS A 445 -17.66 12.77 -2.77
C HIS A 445 -16.95 12.71 -1.42
N HIS A 446 -17.62 13.19 -0.36
CA HIS A 446 -17.06 13.19 0.98
C HIS A 446 -16.74 11.77 1.49
N GLU A 447 -17.58 10.80 1.13
CA GLU A 447 -17.41 9.39 1.49
C GLU A 447 -16.14 8.79 0.86
N CYS A 448 -15.77 9.23 -0.34
CA CYS A 448 -14.57 8.78 -1.05
C CYS A 448 -13.25 9.41 -0.56
N LEU A 449 -13.29 10.43 0.31
CA LEU A 449 -12.07 11.10 0.76
C LEU A 449 -11.25 10.23 1.71
N PHE A 450 -9.93 10.20 1.51
CA PHE A 450 -8.99 9.44 2.34
C PHE A 450 -9.17 9.76 3.82
N LYS A 451 -9.23 11.06 4.14
CA LYS A 451 -9.44 11.56 5.50
C LYS A 451 -10.75 11.04 6.11
N ASN A 452 -11.82 10.98 5.34
CA ASN A 452 -13.10 10.48 5.82
C ASN A 452 -13.04 8.97 6.10
N ILE A 453 -12.42 8.20 5.19
CA ILE A 453 -12.24 6.75 5.36
C ILE A 453 -11.43 6.45 6.63
N VAL A 454 -10.30 7.15 6.82
CA VAL A 454 -9.40 6.88 7.95
C VAL A 454 -9.94 7.42 9.27
N ALA A 455 -10.38 8.68 9.32
CA ALA A 455 -10.73 9.34 10.58
C ALA A 455 -12.19 9.12 10.99
N THR A 456 -13.10 8.96 10.03
CA THR A 456 -14.54 8.92 10.31
C THR A 456 -15.07 7.50 10.33
N THR A 457 -14.83 6.73 9.26
CA THR A 457 -15.35 5.35 9.17
C THR A 457 -14.44 4.34 9.88
N LEU A 458 -13.20 4.74 10.19
CA LEU A 458 -12.13 3.85 10.66
C LEU A 458 -11.93 2.65 9.72
N GLY A 459 -12.31 2.83 8.44
CA GLY A 459 -12.21 1.83 7.40
C GLY A 459 -10.77 1.65 6.95
N VAL A 460 -10.55 0.68 6.08
CA VAL A 460 -9.27 0.46 5.40
C VAL A 460 -9.23 1.33 4.15
N SER A 461 -8.20 2.17 4.02
CA SER A 461 -7.95 2.93 2.80
C SER A 461 -6.85 2.27 1.95
N ILE A 462 -6.25 3.00 1.02
CA ILE A 462 -5.03 2.58 0.32
C ILE A 462 -3.79 2.94 1.13
N GLY A 463 -2.69 2.23 0.95
CA GLY A 463 -1.41 2.60 1.56
C GLY A 463 -0.76 1.52 2.41
N PRO A 464 0.53 1.71 2.73
CA PRO A 464 1.34 0.71 3.40
C PRO A 464 0.91 0.44 4.85
N LEU A 465 0.07 1.30 5.42
CA LEU A 465 -0.42 1.21 6.80
C LEU A 465 -1.83 0.60 6.92
N GLU A 466 -2.46 0.26 5.80
CA GLU A 466 -3.91 0.02 5.72
C GLU A 466 -4.29 -1.46 5.58
N TYR A 467 -3.32 -2.38 5.60
CA TYR A 467 -3.60 -3.78 5.32
C TYR A 467 -4.09 -4.57 6.55
N CYS A 468 -4.47 -5.83 6.30
CA CYS A 468 -4.90 -6.73 7.35
C CYS A 468 -3.73 -7.25 8.19
N GLY A 469 -4.05 -7.84 9.35
CA GLY A 469 -3.05 -8.33 10.30
C GLY A 469 -2.23 -7.24 10.97
N VAL A 470 -2.62 -5.98 10.79
CA VAL A 470 -2.03 -4.81 11.44
C VAL A 470 -2.52 -4.75 12.89
N GLY A 471 -1.59 -4.54 13.81
CA GLY A 471 -1.89 -4.37 15.23
C GLY A 471 -2.59 -3.06 15.54
N HIS A 472 -3.00 -2.88 16.80
CA HIS A 472 -3.58 -1.63 17.27
C HIS A 472 -3.10 -1.30 18.67
N ILE A 473 -3.01 -0.01 18.96
CA ILE A 473 -2.52 0.48 20.25
C ILE A 473 -3.66 0.53 21.26
N VAL A 474 -3.49 -0.19 22.37
CA VAL A 474 -4.40 -0.17 23.53
C VAL A 474 -3.69 0.52 24.69
N HIS A 475 -4.36 1.48 25.32
CA HIS A 475 -3.80 2.20 26.46
C HIS A 475 -4.22 1.56 27.79
N VAL A 476 -3.23 1.12 28.57
CA VAL A 476 -3.38 0.57 29.92
C VAL A 476 -2.82 1.62 30.89
N GLY A 477 -3.71 2.49 31.36
CA GLY A 477 -3.28 3.69 32.09
C GLY A 477 -2.51 4.65 31.16
N PRO A 478 -1.31 5.12 31.53
CA PRO A 478 -0.49 5.98 30.68
C PRO A 478 0.33 5.21 29.63
N ALA A 479 0.45 3.88 29.75
CA ALA A 479 1.31 3.07 28.89
C ALA A 479 0.56 2.55 27.66
N PRO A 480 1.09 2.75 26.44
CA PRO A 480 0.58 2.11 25.24
C PRO A 480 1.07 0.65 25.16
N TYR A 481 0.19 -0.25 24.73
CA TYR A 481 0.48 -1.66 24.45
C TYR A 481 0.03 -1.99 23.04
N VAL A 482 0.78 -2.85 22.36
CA VAL A 482 0.42 -3.35 21.02
C VAL A 482 -0.43 -4.60 21.15
N ALA A 483 -1.65 -4.53 20.62
CA ALA A 483 -2.53 -5.68 20.45
C ALA A 483 -2.46 -6.14 18.98
N VAL A 484 -2.00 -7.35 18.72
CA VAL A 484 -1.74 -7.84 17.36
C VAL A 484 -3.04 -8.11 16.59
N CYS A 485 -4.10 -8.44 17.32
CA CYS A 485 -5.42 -8.63 16.77
C CYS A 485 -6.50 -8.21 17.77
N LYS A 486 -7.76 -8.26 17.35
CA LYS A 486 -8.88 -8.15 18.30
C LYS A 486 -8.99 -9.45 19.10
N GLY A 487 -9.29 -9.37 20.39
CA GLY A 487 -9.28 -10.49 21.32
C GLY A 487 -7.88 -10.97 21.66
N ASP A 488 -6.87 -10.09 21.60
CA ASP A 488 -5.49 -10.47 21.88
C ASP A 488 -5.34 -10.88 23.37
N PRO A 489 -4.97 -12.14 23.66
CA PRO A 489 -4.82 -12.61 25.04
C PRO A 489 -3.70 -11.91 25.81
N ALA A 490 -2.78 -11.21 25.13
CA ALA A 490 -1.78 -10.36 25.79
C ALA A 490 -2.39 -9.10 26.44
N ILE A 491 -3.61 -8.73 26.07
CA ILE A 491 -4.32 -7.56 26.58
C ILE A 491 -5.46 -8.01 27.46
N SER A 492 -5.62 -7.41 28.64
CA SER A 492 -6.74 -7.76 29.49
C SER A 492 -8.07 -7.33 28.88
N GLU A 493 -9.07 -8.20 29.03
CA GLU A 493 -10.40 -8.03 28.44
C GLU A 493 -11.02 -6.66 28.79
N TYR A 494 -10.79 -6.16 30.01
CA TYR A 494 -11.23 -4.83 30.43
C TYR A 494 -10.71 -3.71 29.52
N HIS A 495 -9.42 -3.73 29.20
CA HIS A 495 -8.79 -2.69 28.38
C HIS A 495 -9.23 -2.77 26.93
N GLU A 496 -9.38 -3.98 26.40
CA GLU A 496 -9.88 -4.15 25.04
C GLU A 496 -11.35 -3.72 24.91
N LYS A 497 -12.21 -4.11 25.86
CA LYS A 497 -13.61 -3.63 25.93
C LYS A 497 -13.67 -2.11 25.99
N ARG A 498 -12.77 -1.48 26.75
CA ARG A 498 -12.69 -0.01 26.83
C ARG A 498 -12.26 0.61 25.51
N ALA A 499 -11.24 0.05 24.84
CA ALA A 499 -10.80 0.50 23.52
C ALA A 499 -11.91 0.37 22.49
N LEU A 500 -12.58 -0.78 22.43
CA LEU A 500 -13.71 -1.05 21.52
C LEU A 500 -14.87 -0.06 21.73
N ARG A 501 -15.19 0.29 22.98
CA ARG A 501 -16.21 1.30 23.30
C ARG A 501 -15.83 2.68 22.74
N GLY A 502 -14.54 3.05 22.80
CA GLY A 502 -14.02 4.29 22.24
C GLY A 502 -14.16 4.33 20.72
N LEU A 503 -13.65 3.29 20.04
CA LEU A 503 -13.73 3.15 18.58
C LEU A 503 -15.18 3.17 18.09
N ASP A 504 -16.06 2.45 18.77
CA ASP A 504 -17.48 2.39 18.42
C ASP A 504 -18.17 3.77 18.52
N ARG A 505 -17.77 4.62 19.49
CA ARG A 505 -18.28 5.99 19.59
C ARG A 505 -17.85 6.86 18.40
N ILE A 506 -16.60 6.70 17.95
CA ILE A 506 -16.07 7.42 16.79
C ILE A 506 -16.85 6.98 15.53
N SER A 507 -16.94 5.66 15.28
CA SER A 507 -17.61 5.12 14.09
C SER A 507 -19.12 5.44 14.02
N ALA A 508 -19.76 5.65 15.17
CA ALA A 508 -21.18 6.04 15.25
C ALA A 508 -21.37 7.58 15.26
N HIS A 509 -20.32 8.35 14.98
CA HIS A 509 -20.32 9.82 14.98
C HIS A 509 -20.86 10.43 16.30
N LEU A 510 -20.60 9.76 17.43
CA LEU A 510 -21.02 10.23 18.76
C LEU A 510 -20.04 11.23 19.36
N GLU A 511 -18.80 11.21 18.86
CA GLU A 511 -17.74 12.13 19.19
C GLU A 511 -17.16 12.68 17.90
N THR A 512 -17.46 13.95 17.61
CA THR A 512 -16.86 14.69 16.49
C THR A 512 -16.11 15.87 17.08
N ALA A 513 -14.88 16.11 16.62
CA ALA A 513 -14.10 17.26 17.07
C ALA A 513 -14.92 18.55 16.93
N GLY A 514 -14.94 19.38 17.98
CA GLY A 514 -15.70 20.62 18.02
C GLY A 514 -17.21 20.48 18.29
N LYS A 515 -17.76 19.26 18.40
CA LYS A 515 -19.18 19.03 18.75
C LYS A 515 -19.32 18.45 20.15
N ARG A 516 -20.42 18.81 20.84
CA ARG A 516 -20.77 18.23 22.15
C ARG A 516 -20.99 16.72 22.00
N LYS A 517 -20.45 15.94 22.94
CA LYS A 517 -20.61 14.48 22.96
C LYS A 517 -22.11 14.11 23.00
N ARG A 518 -22.56 13.31 22.04
CA ARG A 518 -23.93 12.79 22.02
C ARG A 518 -24.04 11.52 22.88
N ALA A 519 -25.17 11.37 23.56
CA ALA A 519 -25.55 10.13 24.22
C ALA A 519 -25.87 9.03 23.19
N ARG A 520 -25.59 7.78 23.55
CA ARG A 520 -25.96 6.61 22.73
C ARG A 520 -27.47 6.40 22.78
N SER A 521 -28.08 6.15 21.63
CA SER A 521 -29.45 5.64 21.51
C SER A 521 -29.54 4.19 21.99
N LEU A 522 -30.76 3.70 22.24
CA LEU A 522 -31.00 2.30 22.60
C LEU A 522 -30.51 1.33 21.50
N LYS A 523 -30.71 1.68 20.22
CA LYS A 523 -30.25 0.88 19.08
C LYS A 523 -28.71 0.76 19.06
N GLU A 524 -28.00 1.86 19.28
CA GLU A 524 -26.54 1.89 19.35
C GLU A 524 -25.99 1.11 20.54
N ASN A 525 -26.65 1.19 21.71
CA ASN A 525 -26.29 0.38 22.88
C ASN A 525 -26.45 -1.12 22.61
N LYS A 526 -27.54 -1.54 21.95
CA LYS A 526 -27.76 -2.94 21.56
C LYS A 526 -26.70 -3.44 20.59
N GLN A 527 -26.29 -2.61 19.63
CA GLN A 527 -25.21 -2.94 18.69
C GLN A 527 -23.85 -3.09 19.40
N LEU A 528 -23.51 -2.18 20.30
CA LEU A 528 -22.30 -2.28 21.11
C LEU A 528 -22.30 -3.54 21.98
N ALA A 529 -23.41 -3.83 22.67
CA ALA A 529 -23.53 -5.04 23.49
C ALA A 529 -23.28 -6.32 22.67
N LYS A 530 -23.79 -6.38 21.43
CA LYS A 530 -23.50 -7.48 20.49
C LYS A 530 -22.03 -7.56 20.09
N LYS A 531 -21.35 -6.42 19.92
CA LYS A 531 -19.90 -6.39 19.62
C LYS A 531 -19.07 -6.87 20.82
N LEU A 532 -19.41 -6.41 22.03
CA LEU A 532 -18.76 -6.85 23.28
C LEU A 532 -18.97 -8.34 23.52
N SER A 533 -20.21 -8.84 23.43
CA SER A 533 -20.48 -10.29 23.59
C SER A 533 -19.70 -11.18 22.61
N LYS A 534 -19.45 -10.71 21.37
CA LYS A 534 -18.60 -11.42 20.42
C LYS A 534 -17.13 -11.42 20.81
N LEU A 535 -16.66 -10.37 21.48
CA LEU A 535 -15.29 -10.28 22.00
C LEU A 535 -15.11 -11.25 23.17
N ASP A 536 -16.05 -11.26 24.10
CA ASP A 536 -16.06 -12.15 25.28
C ASP A 536 -16.04 -13.62 24.85
N ALA A 537 -16.87 -13.96 23.85
CA ALA A 537 -16.87 -15.30 23.26
C ALA A 537 -15.55 -15.68 22.59
N GLY A 538 -14.72 -14.70 22.21
CA GLY A 538 -13.36 -14.92 21.72
C GLY A 538 -12.39 -15.25 22.85
N TYR A 539 -12.37 -14.43 23.90
CA TYR A 539 -11.52 -14.64 25.07
C TYR A 539 -11.76 -15.99 25.75
N HIS A 540 -13.03 -16.38 25.94
CA HIS A 540 -13.36 -17.66 26.59
C HIS A 540 -12.90 -18.89 25.80
N ARG A 541 -12.75 -18.79 24.46
CA ARG A 541 -12.20 -19.91 23.67
C ARG A 541 -10.70 -20.06 23.84
N VAL A 542 -9.98 -18.96 24.04
CA VAL A 542 -8.53 -18.98 24.22
C VAL A 542 -8.19 -19.52 25.61
N GLY A 543 -8.90 -19.07 26.65
CA GLY A 543 -8.65 -19.49 28.04
C GLY A 543 -9.01 -20.96 28.35
N ALA A 544 -9.88 -21.59 27.57
CA ALA A 544 -10.23 -23.01 27.79
C ALA A 544 -9.14 -23.99 27.33
N GLY A 545 -8.13 -23.53 26.59
CA GLY A 545 -7.04 -24.37 26.06
C GLY A 545 -5.64 -24.01 26.54
N ALA A 546 -5.48 -22.89 27.24
CA ALA A 546 -4.17 -22.40 27.69
C ALA A 546 -4.33 -21.71 29.05
N VAL A 547 -3.83 -22.36 30.11
CA VAL A 547 -3.12 -21.81 31.30
C VAL A 547 -3.23 -22.83 32.44
N GLU A 548 -2.18 -23.63 32.64
CA GLU A 548 -1.77 -24.10 33.98
C GLU A 548 -0.42 -23.48 34.43
N ASP A 549 0.40 -22.89 33.55
CA ASP A 549 1.79 -22.52 33.91
C ASP A 549 2.16 -21.03 33.79
N ALA A 550 1.36 -20.12 34.35
CA ALA A 550 1.79 -18.72 34.50
C ALA A 550 1.27 -18.10 35.80
N GLU A 551 1.90 -18.44 36.93
CA GLU A 551 1.81 -17.67 38.17
C GLU A 551 2.52 -16.31 38.02
N GLY A 552 1.91 -15.41 37.26
CA GLY A 552 2.23 -13.99 37.30
C GLY A 552 1.36 -13.30 38.35
N THR A 553 1.97 -12.80 39.42
CA THR A 553 1.33 -12.03 40.50
C THR A 553 0.33 -11.00 39.94
N GLU A 554 -0.97 -11.28 40.08
CA GLU A 554 -2.02 -10.31 39.77
C GLU A 554 -1.83 -9.08 40.68
N PRO A 555 -1.74 -7.85 40.13
CA PRO A 555 -1.72 -6.67 40.95
C PRO A 555 -3.08 -6.53 41.66
N GLN A 556 -3.05 -6.54 43.00
CA GLN A 556 -4.24 -6.37 43.82
C GLN A 556 -5.08 -5.18 43.35
N PRO A 557 -6.42 -5.31 43.31
CA PRO A 557 -7.30 -4.23 42.90
C PRO A 557 -7.07 -3.01 43.79
N SER A 558 -6.48 -1.96 43.23
CA SER A 558 -6.31 -0.70 43.92
C SER A 558 -7.66 -0.18 44.40
N LYS A 559 -7.74 0.22 45.67
CA LYS A 559 -8.94 0.80 46.30
C LYS A 559 -9.65 1.77 45.33
N PRO A 560 -10.99 1.75 45.24
CA PRO A 560 -11.73 2.59 44.31
C PRO A 560 -11.33 4.05 44.49
N LYS A 561 -10.73 4.64 43.43
CA LYS A 561 -10.41 6.09 43.41
C LYS A 561 -11.69 6.86 43.71
N LYS A 562 -11.69 7.64 44.80
CA LYS A 562 -12.78 8.58 45.13
C LYS A 562 -13.11 9.38 43.87
N ARG A 563 -14.36 9.28 43.40
CA ARG A 563 -14.86 10.08 42.27
C ARG A 563 -14.64 11.56 42.60
N ARG A 564 -13.88 12.27 41.77
CA ARG A 564 -13.83 13.73 41.82
C ARG A 564 -15.23 14.24 41.49
N LEU A 565 -15.92 14.79 42.49
CA LEU A 565 -17.15 15.54 42.31
C LEU A 565 -16.87 16.73 41.40
N SER A 566 -17.78 17.02 40.45
CA SER A 566 -17.73 18.24 39.64
C SER A 566 -17.81 19.48 40.53
N ALA A 567 -17.37 20.63 40.04
CA ALA A 567 -17.49 21.90 40.76
C ALA A 567 -18.94 22.16 41.19
N ASP A 568 -19.90 21.85 40.32
CA ASP A 568 -21.34 21.98 40.59
C ASP A 568 -21.83 21.01 41.68
N GLN A 569 -21.31 19.78 41.72
CA GLN A 569 -21.63 18.83 42.80
C GLN A 569 -21.02 19.24 44.14
N ARG A 570 -19.87 19.91 44.14
CA ARG A 570 -19.30 20.48 45.37
C ARG A 570 -20.12 21.66 45.86
N LEU A 571 -20.59 22.52 44.96
CA LEU A 571 -21.48 23.63 45.28
C LEU A 571 -22.83 23.14 45.83
N ALA A 572 -23.45 22.15 45.20
CA ALA A 572 -24.72 21.59 45.65
C ALA A 572 -24.63 20.92 47.03
N LEU A 573 -23.51 20.28 47.35
CA LEU A 573 -23.27 19.68 48.66
C LEU A 573 -22.86 20.69 49.73
N ALA A 574 -22.33 21.86 49.34
CA ALA A 574 -22.02 22.96 50.25
C ALA A 574 -23.25 23.75 50.70
N THR A 575 -24.40 23.58 50.05
CA THR A 575 -25.70 24.15 50.46
C THR A 575 -26.54 23.23 51.35
N ILE A 576 -26.05 22.03 51.69
CA ILE A 576 -26.78 21.03 52.51
C ILE A 576 -26.14 20.84 53.90
N ASN A 577 -25.04 21.54 54.18
CA ASN A 577 -24.52 21.77 55.53
C ASN A 577 -24.46 23.27 55.80
#